data_AF-A0AAW0RK37-F1
#
_entry.id   AF-A0AAW0RK37-F1
#
_cell.length_a   1.000
_cell.length_b   1.000
_cell.length_c   1.000
_cell.angle_alpha   90.00
_cell.angle_beta   90.00
_cell.angle_gamma   90.00
#
_symmetry.space_group_name_H-M   'P 1'
#
loop_
_entity.id
_entity.type
_entity.pdbx_description
1 polymer ?
#
loop_
_entity_poly.entity_id
_entity_poly.type
_entity_poly.pdbx_seq_one_letter_code
_entity_poly.pdbx_strand_id
1 'polypeptide(L)'
;MSTAPLKSTEVATGDALAKQIAEIIDAEVKDAASLAKATSAQDTANKIDQLFRKTLAANSGGAEDFLYTFWDVTLKSVATIPATDQRLHQLITVIQALQEKDTAQIEIWDAKTSVWQDLPMLGPALRDAWN
;
A
#
# COMPACT_ATOMS: atom_id res chain seq x y z
N MET A 1 -39.55 -25.91 0.28
CA MET A 1 -38.75 -25.05 -0.62
C MET A 1 -37.74 -24.32 0.24
N SER A 2 -36.56 -24.92 0.49
CA SER A 2 -35.57 -24.40 1.45
C SER A 2 -34.47 -23.64 0.71
N THR A 3 -34.17 -22.46 1.23
CA THR A 3 -33.22 -21.47 0.74
C THR A 3 -31.79 -22.01 0.68
N ALA A 4 -31.16 -21.92 -0.48
CA ALA A 4 -29.72 -22.12 -0.61
C ALA A 4 -28.99 -20.86 -0.10
N PRO A 5 -28.02 -20.97 0.83
CA PRO A 5 -27.15 -19.87 1.17
C PRO A 5 -26.10 -19.71 0.06
N LEU A 6 -25.90 -18.46 -0.36
CA LEU A 6 -24.84 -18.09 -1.29
C LEU A 6 -23.49 -18.42 -0.65
N LYS A 7 -22.67 -19.17 -1.40
CA LYS A 7 -21.28 -19.48 -1.08
C LYS A 7 -20.48 -18.19 -1.17
N SER A 8 -20.28 -17.50 -0.04
CA SER A 8 -19.26 -16.47 0.10
C SER A 8 -17.90 -17.15 -0.02
N THR A 9 -17.30 -17.08 -1.20
CA THR A 9 -15.92 -17.45 -1.40
C THR A 9 -15.04 -16.41 -0.71
N GLU A 10 -14.52 -16.80 0.44
CA GLU A 10 -13.44 -16.24 1.26
C GLU A 10 -12.75 -14.95 0.79
N VAL A 11 -12.95 -13.92 1.60
CA VAL A 11 -12.18 -12.66 1.69
C VAL A 11 -10.80 -12.90 2.35
N ALA A 12 -10.09 -13.98 2.01
CA ALA A 12 -8.90 -14.41 2.75
C ALA A 12 -7.57 -13.81 2.23
N THR A 13 -7.55 -13.19 1.05
CA THR A 13 -6.30 -12.67 0.45
C THR A 13 -6.05 -11.19 0.76
N GLY A 14 -7.10 -10.37 0.79
CA GLY A 14 -6.99 -8.92 1.04
C GLY A 14 -6.56 -8.59 2.47
N ASP A 15 -7.11 -9.28 3.46
CA ASP A 15 -6.85 -8.99 4.89
C ASP A 15 -5.41 -9.34 5.30
N ALA A 16 -4.87 -10.46 4.77
CA ALA A 16 -3.48 -10.84 4.99
C ALA A 16 -2.48 -9.92 4.28
N LEU A 17 -2.84 -9.36 3.12
CA LEU A 17 -2.04 -8.38 2.41
C LEU A 17 -2.05 -7.03 3.14
N ALA A 18 -3.23 -6.57 3.54
CA ALA A 18 -3.40 -5.35 4.33
C ALA A 18 -2.58 -5.41 5.61
N LYS A 19 -2.60 -6.55 6.31
CA LYS A 19 -1.78 -6.78 7.51
C LYS A 19 -0.28 -6.68 7.24
N GLN A 20 0.21 -7.28 6.15
CA GLN A 20 1.64 -7.20 5.80
C GLN A 20 2.07 -5.77 5.46
N ILE A 21 1.25 -5.04 4.70
CA ILE A 21 1.51 -3.63 4.37
C ILE A 21 1.49 -2.78 5.65
N ALA A 22 0.50 -2.98 6.51
CA ALA A 22 0.39 -2.29 7.78
C ALA A 22 1.59 -2.56 8.69
N GLU A 23 2.07 -3.81 8.79
CA GLU A 23 3.26 -4.15 9.57
C GLU A 23 4.53 -3.44 9.06
N ILE A 24 4.69 -3.32 7.73
CA ILE A 24 5.81 -2.60 7.12
C ILE A 24 5.73 -1.09 7.44
N ILE A 25 4.55 -0.49 7.28
CA ILE A 25 4.32 0.94 7.56
C ILE A 25 4.45 1.24 9.06
N ASP A 26 3.89 0.41 9.93
CA ASP A 26 3.97 0.57 11.38
C ASP A 26 5.41 0.51 11.89
N ALA A 27 6.24 -0.36 11.31
CA ALA A 27 7.65 -0.44 11.67
C ALA A 27 8.35 0.89 11.35
N GLU A 28 8.11 1.44 10.15
CA GLU A 28 8.67 2.74 9.74
C GLU A 28 8.18 3.88 10.66
N VAL A 29 6.90 3.90 10.99
CA VAL A 29 6.30 4.94 11.85
C VAL A 29 6.85 4.87 13.27
N LYS A 30 7.06 3.67 13.82
CA LYS A 30 7.65 3.48 15.16
C LYS A 30 9.13 3.85 15.18
N ASP A 31 9.86 3.52 14.13
CA ASP A 31 11.27 3.86 14.00
C ASP A 31 11.46 5.38 13.79
N ALA A 32 10.61 6.03 13.02
CA ALA A 32 10.61 7.49 12.89
C ALA A 32 10.33 8.21 14.22
N ALA A 33 9.56 7.59 15.11
CA ALA A 33 9.33 8.08 16.47
C ALA A 33 10.54 7.87 17.40
N SER A 34 11.41 6.90 17.07
CA SER A 34 12.50 6.42 17.91
C SER A 34 13.86 6.76 17.29
N LEU A 35 14.54 7.77 17.83
CA LEU A 35 15.88 8.19 17.40
C LEU A 35 16.97 7.11 17.49
N ALA A 36 16.67 5.94 18.06
CA ALA A 36 17.62 4.85 18.34
C ALA A 36 17.84 3.89 17.16
N LYS A 37 16.94 3.84 16.16
CA LYS A 37 17.07 2.96 15.00
C LYS A 37 16.29 3.53 13.82
N ALA A 38 16.96 4.31 12.97
CA ALA A 38 16.36 4.75 11.73
C ALA A 38 16.36 3.59 10.73
N THR A 39 15.21 2.95 10.51
CA THR A 39 14.98 2.24 9.25
C THR A 39 14.88 3.30 8.16
N SER A 40 15.60 3.13 7.06
CA SER A 40 15.59 4.14 6.02
C SER A 40 14.28 4.07 5.23
N ALA A 41 13.75 5.21 4.82
CA ALA A 41 12.58 5.25 3.94
C ALA A 41 12.78 4.41 2.66
N GLN A 42 14.04 4.29 2.20
CA GLN A 42 14.45 3.45 1.09
C GLN A 42 14.28 1.96 1.39
N ASP A 43 14.62 1.49 2.60
CA ASP A 43 14.41 0.10 3.01
C ASP A 43 12.93 -0.26 3.06
N THR A 44 12.11 0.65 3.58
CA THR A 44 10.65 0.47 3.63
C THR A 44 10.05 0.48 2.23
N ALA A 45 10.46 1.42 1.37
CA ALA A 45 10.09 1.42 -0.05
C ALA A 45 10.54 0.12 -0.76
N ASN A 46 11.74 -0.37 -0.48
CA ASN A 46 12.24 -1.65 -1.02
C ASN A 46 11.34 -2.83 -0.62
N LYS A 47 10.92 -2.90 0.65
CA LYS A 47 10.03 -3.97 1.14
C LYS A 47 8.66 -3.93 0.47
N ILE A 48 8.06 -2.74 0.34
CA ILE A 48 6.77 -2.55 -0.33
C ILE A 48 6.87 -2.95 -1.81
N ASP A 49 7.91 -2.50 -2.51
CA ASP A 49 8.14 -2.86 -3.92
C ASP A 49 8.37 -4.35 -4.12
N GLN A 50 9.15 -5.00 -3.24
CA GLN A 50 9.35 -6.45 -3.27
C GLN A 50 8.04 -7.20 -3.07
N LEU A 51 7.20 -6.75 -2.13
CA LEU A 51 5.90 -7.35 -1.87
C LEU A 51 4.97 -7.19 -3.08
N PHE A 52 4.98 -6.02 -3.72
CA PHE A 52 4.24 -5.77 -4.95
C PHE A 52 4.69 -6.71 -6.08
N ARG A 53 6.00 -6.79 -6.36
CA ARG A 53 6.56 -7.68 -7.39
C ARG A 53 6.23 -9.15 -7.13
N LYS A 54 6.30 -9.59 -5.87
CA LYS A 54 5.91 -10.95 -5.46
C LYS A 54 4.42 -11.20 -5.71
N THR A 55 3.57 -10.22 -5.45
CA THR A 55 2.12 -10.30 -5.70
C THR A 55 1.84 -10.44 -7.20
N LEU A 56 2.49 -9.63 -8.04
CA LEU A 56 2.38 -9.74 -9.50
C LEU A 56 2.85 -11.10 -10.03
N ALA A 57 3.97 -11.60 -9.50
CA ALA A 57 4.51 -12.90 -9.90
C ALA A 57 3.59 -14.07 -9.52
N ALA A 58 2.85 -13.96 -8.41
CA ALA A 58 1.89 -14.97 -7.96
C ALA A 58 0.53 -14.85 -8.68
N ASN A 59 0.10 -13.63 -9.00
CA ASN A 59 -1.15 -13.34 -9.69
C ASN A 59 -0.98 -12.09 -10.56
N SER A 60 -0.96 -12.27 -11.89
CA SER A 60 -0.81 -11.14 -12.83
C SER A 60 -1.93 -10.11 -12.76
N GLY A 61 -3.12 -10.50 -12.27
CA GLY A 61 -4.24 -9.59 -12.01
C GLY A 61 -4.24 -8.96 -10.61
N GLY A 62 -3.32 -9.36 -9.72
CA GLY A 62 -3.28 -8.90 -8.32
C GLY A 62 -2.70 -7.50 -8.14
N ALA A 63 -2.36 -6.80 -9.22
CA ALA A 63 -1.79 -5.45 -9.20
C ALA A 63 -2.77 -4.43 -8.61
N GLU A 64 -4.01 -4.43 -9.12
CA GLU A 64 -5.06 -3.50 -8.73
C GLU A 64 -5.45 -3.71 -7.25
N ASP A 65 -5.70 -4.97 -6.86
CA ASP A 65 -5.99 -5.33 -5.47
C ASP A 65 -4.87 -4.88 -4.52
N PHE A 66 -3.61 -5.07 -4.91
CA PHE A 66 -2.47 -4.63 -4.11
C PHE A 66 -2.46 -3.11 -3.95
N LEU A 67 -2.58 -2.38 -5.06
CA LEU A 67 -2.45 -0.92 -5.05
C LEU A 67 -3.60 -0.26 -4.31
N TYR A 68 -4.82 -0.77 -4.46
CA TYR A 68 -5.96 -0.33 -3.69
C TYR A 68 -5.74 -0.57 -2.19
N THR A 69 -5.31 -1.77 -1.81
CA THR A 69 -5.03 -2.12 -0.41
C THR A 69 -3.88 -1.27 0.16
N PHE A 70 -2.84 -1.03 -0.63
CA PHE A 70 -1.71 -0.19 -0.23
C PHE A 70 -2.15 1.23 0.10
N TRP A 71 -2.96 1.85 -0.76
CA TRP A 71 -3.44 3.20 -0.51
C TRP A 71 -4.43 3.26 0.65
N ASP A 72 -5.35 2.31 0.75
CA ASP A 72 -6.29 2.23 1.87
C ASP A 72 -5.56 2.16 3.22
N VAL A 73 -4.58 1.27 3.36
CA VAL A 73 -3.77 1.15 4.58
C VAL A 73 -2.97 2.43 4.84
N THR A 74 -2.31 2.97 3.82
CA THR A 74 -1.48 4.19 3.95
C THR A 74 -2.31 5.37 4.42
N LEU A 75 -3.50 5.59 3.83
CA LEU A 75 -4.39 6.69 4.19
C LEU A 75 -4.95 6.53 5.61
N LYS A 76 -5.31 5.30 6.00
CA LYS A 76 -5.70 5.00 7.39
C LYS A 76 -4.59 5.30 8.38
N SER A 77 -3.35 4.92 8.08
CA SER A 77 -2.18 5.25 8.92
C SER A 77 -2.00 6.76 9.04
N VAL A 78 -2.02 7.48 7.91
CA VAL A 78 -1.87 8.95 7.88
C VAL A 78 -2.96 9.66 8.69
N ALA A 79 -4.21 9.20 8.61
CA ALA A 79 -5.33 9.78 9.35
C ALA A 79 -5.18 9.71 10.89
N THR A 80 -4.35 8.80 11.40
CA THR A 80 -4.10 8.66 12.85
C THR A 80 -2.93 9.52 13.35
N ILE A 81 -2.15 10.12 12.45
CA ILE A 81 -0.93 10.87 12.79
C ILE A 81 -1.23 12.38 12.74
N PRO A 82 -0.87 13.16 13.77
CA PRO A 82 -1.02 14.62 13.73
C PRO A 82 -0.21 15.24 12.58
N ALA A 83 -0.77 16.27 11.92
CA ALA A 83 -0.15 16.88 10.74
C ALA A 83 1.25 17.48 10.97
N THR A 84 1.58 17.83 12.22
CA THR A 84 2.88 18.40 12.60
C THR A 84 3.90 17.34 13.04
N ASP A 85 3.56 16.06 12.96
CA ASP A 85 4.38 14.96 13.45
C ASP A 85 5.40 14.50 12.39
N GLN A 86 6.64 14.27 12.81
CA GLN A 86 7.74 13.81 11.94
C GLN A 86 7.41 12.47 11.26
N ARG A 87 6.59 11.62 11.88
CA ARG A 87 6.18 10.33 11.32
C ARG A 87 5.42 10.50 10.00
N LEU A 88 4.63 11.56 9.87
CA LEU A 88 3.94 11.88 8.62
C LEU A 88 4.94 12.27 7.53
N HIS A 89 5.96 13.06 7.89
CA HIS A 89 7.03 13.42 6.97
C HIS A 89 7.80 12.17 6.51
N GLN A 90 8.04 11.21 7.40
CA GLN A 90 8.69 9.96 7.04
C GLN A 90 7.88 9.15 6.01
N LEU A 91 6.56 9.05 6.18
CA LEU A 91 5.70 8.36 5.21
C LEU A 91 5.72 9.03 3.84
N ILE A 92 5.80 10.37 3.79
CA ILE A 92 6.00 11.10 2.54
C ILE A 92 7.34 10.71 1.89
N THR A 93 8.43 10.64 2.68
CA THR A 93 9.75 10.21 2.19
C THR A 93 9.72 8.78 1.65
N VAL A 94 8.95 7.86 2.26
CA VAL A 94 8.76 6.49 1.74
C VAL A 94 8.08 6.51 0.37
N ILE A 95 7.02 7.31 0.21
CA ILE A 95 6.31 7.44 -1.08
C ILE A 95 7.25 8.03 -2.14
N GLN A 96 8.05 9.04 -1.80
CA GLN A 96 9.06 9.59 -2.71
C GLN A 96 10.10 8.53 -3.11
N ALA A 97 10.60 7.75 -2.14
CA ALA A 97 11.52 6.65 -2.42
C ALA A 97 10.89 5.52 -3.25
N LEU A 98 9.57 5.32 -3.17
CA LEU A 98 8.83 4.44 -4.08
C LEU A 98 8.78 5.05 -5.49
N GLN A 99 8.48 6.34 -5.64
CA GLN A 99 8.42 7.03 -6.94
C GLN A 99 9.74 6.96 -7.74
N GLU A 100 10.88 6.87 -7.05
CA GLU A 100 12.19 6.69 -7.69
C GLU A 100 12.41 5.27 -8.24
N LYS A 101 11.53 4.32 -7.94
CA LYS A 101 11.67 2.93 -8.39
C LYS A 101 11.16 2.75 -9.81
N ASP A 102 12.02 2.15 -10.63
CA ASP A 102 11.66 1.63 -11.95
C ASP A 102 10.97 0.28 -11.81
N THR A 103 9.74 0.31 -11.33
CA THR A 103 8.88 -0.87 -11.22
C THR A 103 8.00 -0.99 -12.44
N ALA A 104 7.78 -2.25 -12.85
CA ALA A 104 7.16 -2.62 -14.11
C ALA A 104 5.93 -1.78 -14.47
N GLN A 105 5.80 -1.45 -15.76
CA GLN A 105 4.56 -0.91 -16.28
C GLN A 105 3.47 -1.97 -16.20
N ILE A 106 2.35 -1.61 -15.58
CA ILE A 106 1.16 -2.44 -15.53
C ILE A 106 0.05 -1.77 -16.34
N GLU A 107 -0.95 -2.55 -16.72
CA GLU A 107 -2.16 -2.03 -17.34
C GLU A 107 -3.26 -1.97 -16.28
N ILE A 108 -3.75 -0.77 -16.01
CA ILE A 108 -4.91 -0.52 -15.14
C ILE A 108 -5.92 0.27 -15.95
N TRP A 109 -7.17 -0.19 -16.01
CA TRP A 109 -8.26 0.45 -16.77
C TRP A 109 -7.87 0.79 -18.22
N ASP A 110 -7.29 -0.19 -18.93
CA ASP A 110 -6.79 -0.07 -20.31
C ASP A 110 -5.70 1.02 -20.52
N ALA A 111 -5.07 1.50 -19.44
CA ALA A 111 -3.98 2.47 -19.47
C ALA A 111 -2.69 1.84 -18.93
N LYS A 112 -1.60 1.99 -19.68
CA LYS A 112 -0.26 1.64 -19.20
C LYS A 112 0.21 2.67 -18.20
N THR A 113 0.53 2.23 -16.99
CA THR A 113 0.95 3.09 -15.89
C THR A 113 2.24 2.59 -15.26
N SER A 114 3.13 3.52 -14.97
CA SER A 114 4.33 3.31 -14.16
C SER A 114 3.92 3.32 -12.69
N VAL A 115 3.84 2.12 -12.10
CA VAL A 115 3.21 1.86 -10.79
C VAL A 115 3.57 2.89 -9.72
N TRP A 116 4.84 3.12 -9.47
CA TRP A 116 5.21 4.03 -8.39
C TRP A 116 5.31 5.48 -8.84
N GLN A 117 5.58 5.78 -10.11
CA GLN A 117 5.66 7.16 -10.58
C GLN A 117 4.28 7.81 -10.70
N ASP A 118 3.33 7.08 -11.24
CA ASP A 118 1.98 7.60 -11.52
C ASP A 118 1.04 7.49 -10.31
N LEU A 119 1.43 6.70 -9.30
CA LEU A 119 0.62 6.44 -8.09
C LEU A 119 -0.83 6.06 -8.45
N PRO A 120 -1.04 5.02 -9.28
CA PRO A 120 -2.36 4.63 -9.73
C PRO A 120 -3.22 4.29 -8.52
N MET A 121 -4.52 4.61 -8.62
CA MET A 121 -5.53 4.45 -7.58
C MET A 121 -5.42 5.37 -6.35
N LEU A 122 -4.39 6.21 -6.22
CA LEU A 122 -4.31 7.17 -5.12
C LEU A 122 -5.53 8.10 -5.10
N GLY A 123 -5.90 8.69 -6.24
CA GLY A 123 -7.04 9.61 -6.34
C GLY A 123 -8.37 8.99 -5.89
N PRO A 124 -8.76 7.82 -6.44
CA PRO A 124 -9.92 7.06 -5.96
C PRO A 124 -9.85 6.70 -4.48
N ALA A 125 -8.75 6.11 -4.01
CA ALA A 125 -8.60 5.73 -2.59
C ALA A 125 -8.67 6.95 -1.65
N LEU A 126 -8.10 8.08 -2.05
CA LEU A 126 -8.14 9.35 -1.33
C LEU A 126 -9.57 9.88 -1.21
N ARG A 127 -10.34 9.82 -2.30
CA ARG A 127 -11.75 10.24 -2.32
C ARG A 127 -12.58 9.38 -1.37
N ASP A 128 -12.37 8.08 -1.40
CA ASP A 128 -13.14 7.13 -0.59
C ASP A 128 -12.79 7.24 0.90
N ALA A 129 -11.53 7.55 1.24
CA ALA A 129 -11.12 7.80 2.62
C ALA A 129 -11.71 9.09 3.23
N TRP A 130 -12.19 10.02 2.40
CA TRP A 130 -12.72 11.33 2.82
C TRP A 130 -14.25 11.42 2.80
N ASN A 131 -14.94 10.41 2.29
CA ASN A 131 -16.41 10.27 2.34
C ASN A 131 -16.85 9.48 3.57
#